data_AF-A0A7X6I1V9-F1
#
_entry.id   AF-A0A7X6I1V9-F1
#
_cell.length_a   1.000
_cell.length_b   1.000
_cell.length_c   1.000
_cell.angle_alpha   90.00
_cell.angle_beta   90.00
_cell.angle_gamma   90.00
#
_symmetry.space_group_name_H-M   'P 1'
#
loop_
_entity.id
_entity.type
_entity.pdbx_description
1 polymer ?
#
loop_
_entity_poly.entity_id
_entity_poly.type
_entity_poly.pdbx_seq_one_letter_code
_entity_poly.pdbx_strand_id
1 'polypeptide(L)'
;MRSETGLGGVVFDPPHSGDGGSLSGRQANWSPPPCYYAPRWSASEFKEWWDSYAKDQAYKTDPDNAPAIIDAHDETYGENSQYEDHNIGREDEGAWWTVHSNPNHPDGSTASCESQIFWVDHDDTPPPHPNSPTPEMLAELAYAEVEIPDVRAELSPAADAQKVNLATWVWMDASDLAPVSVTASISGYSQLSATVTATPSRVELDPGTGDATVHDGCAVGADGGVGRPYTAADAGTAPSCGVTYHRATHDRGPYPFSATVVWEVSWEGSDGSGATLPDGAFGTTQDVTVQEIQTIVR
;
A
#
# COMPACT_ATOMS: atom_id res chain seq x y z
N MET A 1 19.84 -13.51 10.02
CA MET A 1 19.28 -12.84 8.82
C MET A 1 19.94 -13.46 7.60
N ARG A 2 19.38 -14.57 7.10
CA ARG A 2 19.79 -15.14 5.81
C ARG A 2 18.83 -14.54 4.78
N SER A 3 19.38 -13.93 3.73
CA SER A 3 18.63 -13.45 2.58
C SER A 3 17.78 -14.59 2.00
N GLU A 4 16.48 -14.33 1.86
CA GLU A 4 15.58 -15.16 1.10
C GLU A 4 15.83 -14.89 -0.38
N THR A 5 16.64 -15.74 -1.00
CA THR A 5 16.81 -15.76 -2.45
C THR A 5 16.49 -17.18 -2.91
N GLY A 6 15.21 -17.40 -3.20
CA GLY A 6 14.58 -18.61 -3.74
C GLY A 6 13.11 -18.23 -4.03
N LEU A 7 12.55 -18.65 -5.17
CA LEU A 7 11.21 -18.23 -5.64
C LEU A 7 10.14 -18.53 -4.56
N GLY A 8 9.38 -17.62 -3.95
CA GLY A 8 9.26 -16.17 -3.97
C GLY A 8 7.86 -15.88 -3.41
N GLY A 9 7.74 -15.10 -2.32
CA GLY A 9 6.46 -14.73 -1.70
C GLY A 9 5.61 -13.82 -2.60
N VAL A 10 4.72 -13.02 -2.01
CA VAL A 10 4.01 -11.99 -2.79
C VAL A 10 5.01 -10.96 -3.33
N VAL A 11 4.90 -10.65 -4.63
CA VAL A 11 5.67 -9.62 -5.32
C VAL A 11 4.77 -8.42 -5.59
N PHE A 12 5.30 -7.22 -5.31
CA PHE A 12 4.61 -5.96 -5.53
C PHE A 12 5.21 -5.20 -6.71
N ASP A 13 4.35 -4.67 -7.57
CA ASP A 13 4.71 -3.79 -8.68
C ASP A 13 3.87 -2.50 -8.67
N PRO A 14 4.49 -1.31 -8.55
CA PRO A 14 5.90 -1.11 -8.26
C PRO A 14 6.29 -1.64 -6.86
N PRO A 15 7.56 -1.96 -6.62
CA PRO A 15 8.02 -2.30 -5.28
C PRO A 15 7.94 -1.07 -4.36
N HIS A 16 7.70 -1.31 -3.07
CA HIS A 16 7.68 -0.27 -2.06
C HIS A 16 9.02 0.47 -2.02
N SER A 17 8.97 1.78 -2.26
CA SER A 17 10.16 2.65 -2.34
C SER A 17 10.58 3.21 -0.99
N GLY A 18 9.61 3.44 -0.08
CA GLY A 18 9.80 4.13 1.18
C GLY A 18 9.91 5.66 1.04
N ASP A 19 9.76 6.19 -0.17
CA ASP A 19 9.89 7.62 -0.49
C ASP A 19 8.54 8.37 -0.43
N GLY A 20 7.41 7.65 -0.28
CA GLY A 20 6.06 8.21 -0.21
C GLY A 20 5.42 8.10 1.17
N GLY A 21 4.28 8.80 1.33
CA GLY A 21 3.43 8.62 2.51
C GLY A 21 2.60 7.35 2.40
N SER A 22 2.53 6.55 3.46
CA SER A 22 1.56 5.44 3.52
C SER A 22 0.13 6.00 3.59
N LEU A 23 -0.81 5.37 2.89
CA LEU A 23 -2.22 5.66 3.09
C LEU A 23 -2.61 5.48 4.56
N SER A 24 -2.94 6.57 5.24
CA SER A 24 -3.70 6.48 6.47
C SER A 24 -5.15 6.17 6.11
N GLY A 25 -5.52 4.89 6.15
CA GLY A 25 -6.89 4.46 5.87
C GLY A 25 -7.87 5.21 6.78
N ARG A 26 -8.87 5.87 6.20
CA ARG A 26 -9.87 6.64 6.96
C ARG A 26 -10.84 5.76 7.77
N GLN A 27 -10.81 4.43 7.57
CA GLN A 27 -11.53 3.47 8.38
C GLN A 27 -10.62 2.29 8.78
N ALA A 28 -10.38 2.16 10.08
CA ALA A 28 -9.57 1.10 10.68
C ALA A 28 -10.47 -0.03 11.18
N ASN A 29 -10.72 -1.04 10.34
CA ASN A 29 -11.21 -2.35 10.79
C ASN A 29 -10.56 -3.51 10.00
N TRP A 30 -9.56 -3.20 9.18
CA TRP A 30 -8.87 -4.17 8.35
C TRP A 30 -7.42 -4.30 8.80
N SER A 31 -6.93 -5.54 8.85
CA SER A 31 -5.53 -5.90 9.10
C SER A 31 -5.17 -6.96 8.08
N PRO A 32 -4.00 -6.90 7.45
CA PRO A 32 -3.57 -7.98 6.55
C PRO A 32 -3.52 -9.30 7.31
N PRO A 33 -3.50 -10.45 6.62
CA PRO A 33 -3.32 -11.72 7.31
C PRO A 33 -1.90 -11.81 7.90
N PRO A 34 -1.70 -12.46 9.07
CA PRO A 34 -0.38 -12.63 9.67
C PRO A 34 0.54 -13.55 8.88
N CYS A 35 -0.02 -14.34 7.97
CA CYS A 35 0.69 -15.22 7.07
C CYS A 35 -0.18 -15.63 5.89
N TYR A 36 0.48 -16.14 4.86
CA TYR A 36 -0.15 -16.62 3.65
C TYR A 36 0.66 -17.76 3.03
N TYR A 37 0.01 -18.63 2.27
CA TYR A 37 0.72 -19.62 1.47
C TYR A 37 1.22 -18.98 0.16
N ALA A 38 2.45 -19.28 -0.22
CA ALA A 38 3.05 -18.89 -1.49
C ALA A 38 4.20 -19.86 -1.86
N PRO A 39 4.67 -19.86 -3.12
CA PRO A 39 5.85 -20.62 -3.53
C PRO A 39 7.05 -20.25 -2.65
N ARG A 40 7.83 -21.26 -2.26
CA ARG A 40 9.08 -21.06 -1.52
C ARG A 40 10.29 -21.70 -2.20
N TRP A 41 10.06 -22.79 -2.91
CA TRP A 41 11.13 -23.56 -3.54
C TRP A 41 10.70 -24.08 -4.90
N SER A 42 11.61 -24.07 -5.86
CA SER A 42 11.57 -25.01 -6.98
C SER A 42 11.77 -26.45 -6.48
N ALA A 43 11.57 -27.45 -7.34
CA ALA A 43 11.83 -28.84 -7.00
C ALA A 43 13.29 -29.06 -6.54
N SER A 44 14.26 -28.50 -7.27
CA SER A 44 15.69 -28.58 -6.93
C SER A 44 15.99 -27.88 -5.61
N GLU A 45 15.42 -26.70 -5.36
CA GLU A 45 15.62 -25.96 -4.11
C GLU A 45 15.03 -26.72 -2.90
N PHE A 46 13.87 -27.38 -3.06
CA PHE A 46 13.26 -28.16 -1.98
C PHE A 46 14.09 -29.40 -1.64
N LYS A 47 14.58 -30.12 -2.68
CA LYS A 47 15.50 -31.24 -2.50
C LYS A 47 16.79 -30.80 -1.80
N GLU A 48 17.40 -29.71 -2.24
CA GLU A 48 18.61 -29.16 -1.64
C GLU A 48 18.37 -28.74 -0.19
N TRP A 49 17.24 -28.09 0.12
CA TRP A 49 16.87 -27.76 1.49
C TRP A 49 16.74 -28.99 2.38
N TRP A 50 16.14 -30.06 1.87
CA TRP A 50 16.03 -31.32 2.60
C TRP A 50 17.41 -31.94 2.89
N ASP A 51 18.21 -32.13 1.84
CA ASP A 51 19.50 -32.82 1.90
C ASP A 51 20.55 -32.04 2.69
N SER A 52 20.55 -30.71 2.60
CA SER A 52 21.57 -29.86 3.23
C SER A 52 21.21 -29.39 4.64
N TYR A 53 19.92 -29.39 5.00
CA TYR A 53 19.46 -28.80 6.25
C TYR A 53 18.47 -29.69 7.00
N ALA A 54 17.28 -29.94 6.46
CA ALA A 54 16.18 -30.51 7.25
C ALA A 54 16.50 -31.92 7.78
N LYS A 55 17.15 -32.76 6.95
CA LYS A 55 17.61 -34.10 7.34
C LYS A 55 18.61 -34.08 8.50
N ASP A 56 19.58 -33.17 8.45
CA ASP A 56 20.57 -32.98 9.52
C ASP A 56 19.92 -32.39 10.79
N GLN A 57 18.93 -31.51 10.65
CA GLN A 57 18.18 -31.00 11.79
C GLN A 57 17.42 -32.11 12.53
N ALA A 58 16.79 -33.05 11.82
CA ALA A 58 16.10 -34.18 12.45
C ALA A 58 17.04 -34.96 13.40
N TYR A 59 18.27 -35.26 12.95
CA TYR A 59 19.28 -35.92 13.79
C TYR A 59 19.76 -35.08 14.97
N LYS A 60 19.70 -33.75 14.88
CA LYS A 60 20.14 -32.85 15.95
C LYS A 60 19.07 -32.63 17.01
N THR A 61 17.81 -32.56 16.60
CA THR A 61 16.69 -32.21 17.49
C THR A 61 16.05 -33.43 18.13
N ASP A 62 15.96 -34.55 17.40
CA ASP A 62 15.37 -35.79 17.88
C ASP A 62 16.08 -37.02 17.27
N PRO A 63 17.30 -37.35 17.76
CA PRO A 63 18.12 -38.41 17.17
C PRO A 63 17.46 -39.79 17.15
N ASP A 64 16.63 -40.10 18.15
CA ASP A 64 15.97 -41.40 18.29
C ASP A 64 14.84 -41.56 17.27
N ASN A 65 14.15 -40.46 16.92
CA ASN A 65 13.06 -40.45 15.95
C ASN A 65 13.52 -40.07 14.53
N ALA A 66 14.74 -39.55 14.35
CA ALA A 66 15.28 -39.12 13.07
C ALA A 66 15.15 -40.16 11.94
N PRO A 67 15.40 -41.46 12.16
CA PRO A 67 15.18 -42.48 11.12
C PRO A 67 13.73 -42.51 10.62
N ALA A 68 12.75 -42.44 11.52
CA ALA A 68 11.34 -42.46 11.15
C ALA A 68 10.91 -41.18 10.40
N ILE A 69 11.49 -40.03 10.74
CA ILE A 69 11.26 -38.77 10.02
C ILE A 69 11.80 -38.87 8.59
N ILE A 70 12.98 -39.46 8.40
CA ILE A 70 13.61 -39.64 7.09
C ILE A 70 12.83 -40.65 6.26
N ASP A 71 12.45 -41.79 6.84
CA ASP A 71 11.65 -42.80 6.15
C ASP A 71 10.31 -42.22 5.69
N ALA A 72 9.61 -41.45 6.54
CA ALA A 72 8.35 -40.78 6.19
C ALA A 72 8.53 -39.72 5.08
N HIS A 73 9.66 -39.01 5.08
CA HIS A 73 10.00 -38.09 4.00
C HIS A 73 10.26 -38.84 2.70
N ASP A 74 11.06 -39.91 2.71
CA ASP A 74 11.40 -40.71 1.53
C ASP A 74 10.16 -41.42 0.95
N GLU A 75 9.21 -41.86 1.80
CA GLU A 75 7.90 -42.38 1.38
C GLU A 75 7.06 -41.35 0.61
N THR A 76 7.21 -40.06 0.92
CA THR A 76 6.41 -38.97 0.36
C THR A 76 7.09 -38.27 -0.84
N TYR A 77 8.41 -38.10 -0.78
CA TYR A 77 9.20 -37.27 -1.71
C TYR A 77 10.42 -37.99 -2.32
N GLY A 78 10.72 -39.25 -1.95
CA GLY A 78 11.87 -39.99 -2.49
C GLY A 78 11.68 -40.48 -3.93
N GLU A 79 12.69 -41.19 -4.47
CA GLU A 79 12.74 -41.67 -5.87
C GLU A 79 11.59 -42.62 -6.28
N ASN A 80 10.81 -43.18 -5.34
CA ASN A 80 9.70 -44.09 -5.64
C ASN A 80 8.43 -43.68 -4.88
N SER A 81 8.20 -42.38 -4.77
CA SER A 81 7.13 -41.78 -3.97
C SER A 81 6.05 -41.12 -4.84
N GLN A 82 5.02 -40.55 -4.20
CA GLN A 82 4.00 -39.75 -4.89
C GLN A 82 4.57 -38.47 -5.53
N TYR A 83 5.63 -37.90 -4.94
CA TYR A 83 6.35 -36.74 -5.44
C TYR A 83 7.78 -37.17 -5.77
N GLU A 84 7.91 -37.98 -6.82
CA GLU A 84 9.14 -38.65 -7.22
C GLU A 84 10.34 -37.69 -7.22
N ASP A 85 11.34 -38.02 -6.39
CA ASP A 85 12.55 -37.23 -6.17
C ASP A 85 12.23 -35.72 -6.02
N HIS A 86 11.32 -35.38 -5.09
CA HIS A 86 10.90 -34.00 -4.80
C HIS A 86 10.30 -33.26 -6.00
N ASN A 87 9.74 -33.97 -6.98
CA ASN A 87 9.26 -33.46 -8.28
C ASN A 87 10.37 -32.87 -9.18
N ILE A 88 11.63 -33.29 -9.05
CA ILE A 88 12.74 -32.80 -9.90
C ILE A 88 12.42 -32.96 -11.40
N GLY A 89 11.77 -34.06 -11.78
CA GLY A 89 11.35 -34.30 -13.17
C GLY A 89 10.24 -33.39 -13.68
N ARG A 90 9.60 -32.59 -12.80
CA ARG A 90 8.47 -31.69 -13.08
C ARG A 90 8.79 -30.26 -12.66
N GLU A 91 10.07 -29.89 -12.60
CA GLU A 91 10.50 -28.60 -12.03
C GLU A 91 9.95 -27.38 -12.77
N ASP A 92 9.66 -27.50 -14.06
CA ASP A 92 9.06 -26.45 -14.89
C ASP A 92 7.52 -26.43 -14.84
N GLU A 93 6.90 -27.41 -14.19
CA GLU A 93 5.44 -27.53 -14.10
C GLU A 93 4.86 -26.82 -12.88
N GLY A 94 5.66 -26.53 -11.85
CA GLY A 94 5.15 -25.97 -10.60
C GLY A 94 6.23 -25.65 -9.57
N ALA A 95 5.78 -25.43 -8.33
CA ALA A 95 6.64 -25.11 -7.21
C ALA A 95 6.14 -25.75 -5.91
N TRP A 96 7.05 -25.83 -4.93
CA TRP A 96 6.73 -26.18 -3.55
C TRP A 96 6.31 -24.96 -2.77
N TRP A 97 5.10 -25.04 -2.21
CA TRP A 97 4.46 -23.99 -1.43
C TRP A 97 4.59 -24.26 0.05
N THR A 98 4.75 -23.20 0.82
CA THR A 98 4.60 -23.24 2.27
C THR A 98 4.13 -21.89 2.80
N VAL A 99 3.92 -21.81 4.11
CA VAL A 99 3.47 -20.61 4.77
C VAL A 99 4.60 -19.58 4.87
N HIS A 100 4.32 -18.35 4.47
CA HIS A 100 5.16 -17.17 4.63
C HIS A 100 4.60 -16.30 5.75
N SER A 101 5.47 -15.75 6.58
CA SER A 101 5.08 -14.78 7.60
C SER A 101 4.90 -13.41 6.97
N ASN A 102 3.86 -12.67 7.38
CA ASN A 102 3.68 -11.28 6.99
C ASN A 102 4.40 -10.36 8.01
N PRO A 103 5.55 -9.77 7.66
CA PRO A 103 6.28 -8.88 8.57
C PRO A 103 5.53 -7.58 8.86
N ASN A 104 4.60 -7.19 7.98
CA ASN A 104 3.82 -5.95 8.10
C ASN A 104 2.54 -6.14 8.93
N HIS A 105 2.34 -7.32 9.54
CA HIS A 105 1.20 -7.57 10.41
C HIS A 105 1.31 -6.77 11.72
N PRO A 106 0.28 -6.00 12.14
CA PRO A 106 0.36 -5.10 13.30
C PRO A 106 0.74 -5.74 14.63
N ASP A 107 0.37 -7.01 14.86
CA ASP A 107 0.67 -7.72 16.12
C ASP A 107 1.95 -8.60 16.04
N GLY A 108 2.56 -8.72 14.86
CA GLY A 108 3.73 -9.57 14.60
C GLY A 108 3.56 -11.06 14.91
N SER A 109 2.35 -11.54 15.18
CA SER A 109 2.07 -12.91 15.61
C SER A 109 1.99 -13.86 14.42
N THR A 110 2.96 -14.75 14.30
CA THR A 110 2.95 -15.86 13.32
C THR A 110 2.50 -17.18 13.94
N ALA A 111 2.08 -17.17 15.22
CA ALA A 111 1.75 -18.38 15.98
C ALA A 111 0.52 -19.14 15.43
N SER A 112 -0.32 -18.49 14.62
CA SER A 112 -1.49 -19.09 13.96
C SER A 112 -1.16 -19.71 12.59
N CYS A 113 0.09 -19.63 12.15
CA CYS A 113 0.51 -20.03 10.80
C CYS A 113 0.85 -21.51 10.80
N GLU A 114 -0.13 -22.34 10.47
CA GLU A 114 0.11 -23.76 10.24
C GLU A 114 1.12 -23.91 9.09
N SER A 115 2.21 -24.64 9.34
CA SER A 115 3.22 -24.92 8.32
C SER A 115 2.87 -26.24 7.64
N GLN A 116 2.55 -26.15 6.36
CA GLN A 116 2.39 -27.29 5.46
C GLN A 116 3.27 -27.08 4.23
N ILE A 117 3.68 -28.19 3.60
CA ILE A 117 4.44 -28.19 2.35
C ILE A 117 3.64 -28.99 1.33
N PHE A 118 3.31 -28.38 0.20
CA PHE A 118 2.58 -29.03 -0.88
C PHE A 118 3.04 -28.49 -2.24
N TRP A 119 2.82 -29.29 -3.27
CA TRP A 119 3.14 -28.92 -4.65
C TRP A 119 1.93 -28.30 -5.33
N VAL A 120 2.15 -27.25 -6.13
CA VAL A 120 1.12 -26.64 -6.97
C VAL A 120 1.67 -26.45 -8.38
N ASP A 121 0.99 -26.98 -9.39
CA ASP A 121 1.34 -26.72 -10.78
C ASP A 121 1.04 -25.24 -11.14
N HIS A 122 1.82 -24.62 -12.02
CA HIS A 122 1.70 -23.20 -12.37
C HIS A 122 0.32 -22.82 -12.92
N ASP A 123 -0.36 -23.75 -13.59
CA ASP A 123 -1.69 -23.54 -14.16
C ASP A 123 -2.84 -23.90 -13.20
N ASP A 124 -2.53 -24.45 -12.03
CA ASP A 124 -3.53 -24.90 -11.05
C ASP A 124 -3.87 -23.82 -10.02
N THR A 125 -5.09 -23.87 -9.50
CA THR A 125 -5.45 -23.09 -8.30
C THR A 125 -4.89 -23.80 -7.07
N PRO A 126 -4.17 -23.10 -6.15
CA PRO A 126 -3.65 -23.73 -4.96
C PRO A 126 -4.79 -24.33 -4.12
N PRO A 127 -4.57 -25.48 -3.45
CA PRO A 127 -5.58 -26.10 -2.61
C PRO A 127 -6.15 -25.13 -1.55
N PRO A 128 -7.44 -25.21 -1.20
CA PRO A 128 -8.05 -24.29 -0.24
C PRO A 128 -7.66 -24.66 1.20
N HIS A 129 -6.67 -23.96 1.73
CA HIS A 129 -6.28 -23.96 3.15
C HIS A 129 -6.64 -22.59 3.75
N PRO A 130 -6.75 -22.49 5.09
CA PRO A 130 -6.70 -21.18 5.75
C PRO A 130 -5.46 -20.40 5.26
N ASN A 131 -5.67 -19.16 4.81
CA ASN A 131 -4.63 -18.30 4.22
C ASN A 131 -4.04 -18.77 2.87
N SER A 132 -4.73 -19.65 2.13
CA SER A 132 -4.43 -19.80 0.71
C SER A 132 -4.70 -18.47 -0.01
N PRO A 133 -3.83 -18.04 -0.93
CA PRO A 133 -3.96 -16.74 -1.55
C PRO A 133 -5.17 -16.66 -2.45
N THR A 134 -5.93 -15.59 -2.25
CA THR A 134 -7.03 -15.16 -3.12
C THR A 134 -6.66 -13.80 -3.71
N PRO A 135 -7.25 -13.41 -4.85
CA PRO A 135 -7.11 -12.04 -5.36
C PRO A 135 -7.52 -10.97 -4.32
N GLU A 136 -8.56 -11.22 -3.53
CA GLU A 136 -8.95 -10.33 -2.41
C GLU A 136 -7.82 -10.16 -1.38
N MET A 137 -7.19 -11.26 -0.95
CA MET A 137 -6.07 -11.21 -0.01
C MET A 137 -4.83 -10.52 -0.62
N LEU A 138 -4.60 -10.69 -1.93
CA LEU A 138 -3.53 -9.99 -2.64
C LEU A 138 -3.82 -8.49 -2.76
N ALA A 139 -5.07 -8.09 -3.02
CA ALA A 139 -5.47 -6.68 -3.06
C ALA A 139 -5.28 -6.02 -1.69
N GLU A 140 -5.66 -6.73 -0.65
CA GLU A 140 -5.41 -6.39 0.74
C GLU A 140 -3.92 -6.14 1.03
N LEU A 141 -3.03 -7.06 0.62
CA LEU A 141 -1.58 -6.86 0.74
C LEU A 141 -1.09 -5.68 -0.11
N ALA A 142 -1.55 -5.53 -1.35
CA ALA A 142 -1.18 -4.41 -2.22
C ALA A 142 -1.63 -3.06 -1.64
N TYR A 143 -2.79 -2.99 -0.99
CA TYR A 143 -3.31 -1.78 -0.35
C TYR A 143 -2.36 -1.26 0.74
N ALA A 144 -1.74 -2.15 1.50
CA ALA A 144 -0.77 -1.79 2.53
C ALA A 144 0.53 -1.21 1.94
N GLU A 145 0.83 -1.54 0.68
CA GLU A 145 2.04 -1.08 -0.03
C GLU A 145 1.80 0.20 -0.85
N VAL A 146 0.57 0.73 -0.92
CA VAL A 146 0.26 1.97 -1.66
C VAL A 146 0.96 3.17 -1.02
N GLU A 147 1.84 3.79 -1.81
CA GLU A 147 2.53 5.03 -1.47
C GLU A 147 1.89 6.21 -2.20
N ILE A 148 1.46 7.23 -1.43
CA ILE A 148 0.98 8.49 -1.99
C ILE A 148 2.13 9.49 -2.05
N PRO A 149 2.36 10.14 -3.21
CA PRO A 149 3.34 11.21 -3.33
C PRO A 149 3.09 12.34 -2.34
N ASP A 150 4.16 12.92 -1.81
CA ASP A 150 4.06 14.09 -0.96
C ASP A 150 3.73 15.34 -1.79
N VAL A 151 2.48 15.80 -1.70
CA VAL A 151 1.95 16.88 -2.55
C VAL A 151 1.54 18.09 -1.73
N ARG A 152 1.95 19.26 -2.19
CA ARG A 152 1.73 20.54 -1.51
C ARG A 152 0.83 21.43 -2.34
N ALA A 153 -0.19 21.99 -1.69
CA ALA A 153 -1.09 22.92 -2.36
C ALA A 153 -0.40 24.26 -2.63
N GLU A 154 -0.64 24.80 -3.81
CA GLU A 154 -0.20 26.13 -4.18
C GLU A 154 -1.21 27.19 -3.73
N LEU A 155 -0.70 28.35 -3.30
CA LEU A 155 -1.50 29.43 -2.75
C LEU A 155 -1.30 30.75 -3.51
N SER A 156 -2.39 31.49 -3.72
CA SER A 156 -2.36 32.86 -4.21
C SER A 156 -3.30 33.76 -3.40
N PRO A 157 -2.81 34.75 -2.62
CA PRO A 157 -1.40 35.10 -2.41
C PRO A 157 -0.55 33.94 -1.85
N ALA A 158 0.78 34.05 -1.91
CA ALA A 158 1.68 33.05 -1.34
C ALA A 158 1.51 32.92 0.19
N ALA A 159 1.94 31.79 0.76
CA ALA A 159 1.76 31.46 2.18
C ALA A 159 2.28 32.52 3.16
N ASP A 160 3.35 33.23 2.80
CA ASP A 160 3.98 34.30 3.59
C ASP A 160 3.42 35.71 3.31
N ALA A 161 2.52 35.83 2.33
CA ALA A 161 1.98 37.07 1.81
C ALA A 161 0.47 37.22 2.03
N GLN A 162 -0.16 36.34 2.82
CA GLN A 162 -1.60 36.39 3.07
C GLN A 162 -2.00 37.67 3.79
N LYS A 163 -3.22 38.12 3.52
CA LYS A 163 -3.81 39.33 4.13
C LYS A 163 -5.15 39.03 4.77
N VAL A 164 -5.42 39.68 5.90
CA VAL A 164 -6.72 39.60 6.58
C VAL A 164 -7.83 40.03 5.61
N ASN A 165 -8.89 39.22 5.52
CA ASN A 165 -10.07 39.40 4.67
C ASN A 165 -9.78 39.40 3.16
N LEU A 166 -8.58 39.02 2.73
CA LEU A 166 -8.28 38.75 1.32
C LEU A 166 -8.48 37.25 1.06
N ALA A 167 -9.19 36.92 -0.01
CA ALA A 167 -9.43 35.54 -0.39
C ALA A 167 -8.16 34.90 -0.97
N THR A 168 -7.81 33.72 -0.47
CA THR A 168 -6.67 32.92 -0.89
C THR A 168 -7.17 31.81 -1.82
N TRP A 169 -6.68 31.80 -3.05
CA TRP A 169 -6.92 30.75 -4.03
C TRP A 169 -5.97 29.58 -3.77
N VAL A 170 -6.51 28.36 -3.80
CA VAL A 170 -5.77 27.12 -3.56
C VAL A 170 -5.91 26.25 -4.81
N TRP A 171 -4.81 25.65 -5.27
CA TRP A 171 -4.84 24.68 -6.36
C TRP A 171 -3.76 23.59 -6.23
N MET A 172 -3.96 22.51 -6.98
CA MET A 172 -2.99 21.43 -7.20
C MET A 172 -3.08 21.03 -8.67
N ASP A 173 -1.93 20.79 -9.30
CA ASP A 173 -1.87 20.45 -10.71
C ASP A 173 -2.18 18.96 -10.93
N ALA A 174 -2.63 18.61 -12.14
CA ALA A 174 -2.98 17.23 -12.48
C ALA A 174 -1.80 16.26 -12.35
N SER A 175 -0.56 16.74 -12.49
CA SER A 175 0.64 15.93 -12.27
C SER A 175 0.82 15.51 -10.82
N ASP A 176 0.32 16.31 -9.88
CA ASP A 176 0.39 16.02 -8.45
C ASP A 176 -0.76 15.09 -8.02
N LEU A 177 -1.84 15.04 -8.80
CA LEU A 177 -3.04 14.26 -8.53
C LEU A 177 -3.21 13.10 -9.53
N ALA A 178 -2.10 12.49 -9.93
CA ALA A 178 -2.15 11.27 -10.74
C ALA A 178 -2.63 10.08 -9.88
N PRO A 179 -3.54 9.23 -10.39
CA PRO A 179 -3.84 7.96 -9.74
C PRO A 179 -2.57 7.13 -9.56
N VAL A 180 -2.50 6.41 -8.44
CA VAL A 180 -1.42 5.45 -8.16
C VAL A 180 -1.98 4.06 -8.04
N SER A 181 -1.22 3.07 -8.51
CA SER A 181 -1.62 1.67 -8.48
C SER A 181 -0.49 0.78 -8.00
N VAL A 182 -0.84 -0.27 -7.27
CA VAL A 182 0.08 -1.33 -6.84
C VAL A 182 -0.56 -2.67 -7.17
N THR A 183 0.21 -3.55 -7.79
CA THR A 183 -0.20 -4.92 -8.08
C THR A 183 0.55 -5.89 -7.17
N ALA A 184 -0.19 -6.68 -6.40
CA ALA A 184 0.35 -7.86 -5.72
C ALA A 184 0.16 -9.09 -6.61
N SER A 185 1.20 -9.91 -6.75
CA SER A 185 1.16 -11.12 -7.56
C SER A 185 2.01 -12.23 -6.98
N ILE A 186 1.73 -13.47 -7.38
CA ILE A 186 2.56 -14.62 -7.03
C ILE A 186 3.39 -15.03 -8.25
N SER A 187 4.71 -15.02 -8.09
CA SER A 187 5.65 -15.34 -9.17
C SER A 187 5.41 -16.75 -9.70
N GLY A 188 5.22 -16.87 -11.02
CA GLY A 188 4.93 -18.15 -11.67
C GLY A 188 3.45 -18.57 -11.65
N TYR A 189 2.55 -17.78 -11.04
CA TYR A 189 1.12 -18.07 -10.95
C TYR A 189 0.31 -16.88 -11.46
N SER A 190 0.19 -16.76 -12.79
CA SER A 190 -0.47 -15.63 -13.47
C SER A 190 -1.94 -15.41 -13.11
N GLN A 191 -2.60 -16.45 -12.63
CA GLN A 191 -3.98 -16.47 -12.13
C GLN A 191 -4.12 -15.91 -10.70
N LEU A 192 -3.01 -15.59 -10.03
CA LEU A 192 -2.99 -15.05 -8.67
C LEU A 192 -2.35 -13.66 -8.65
N SER A 193 -3.16 -12.65 -8.99
CA SER A 193 -2.80 -11.26 -8.80
C SER A 193 -4.01 -10.40 -8.46
N ALA A 194 -3.74 -9.23 -7.89
CA ALA A 194 -4.72 -8.16 -7.77
C ALA A 194 -4.03 -6.80 -7.82
N THR A 195 -4.69 -5.86 -8.48
CA THR A 195 -4.23 -4.47 -8.63
C THR A 195 -5.13 -3.56 -7.81
N VAL A 196 -4.54 -2.85 -6.86
CA VAL A 196 -5.18 -1.74 -6.13
C VAL A 196 -4.89 -0.45 -6.88
N THR A 197 -5.90 0.42 -7.01
CA THR A 197 -5.77 1.76 -7.57
C THR A 197 -6.39 2.79 -6.63
N ALA A 198 -5.59 3.76 -6.21
CA ALA A 198 -6.02 4.94 -5.46
C ALA A 198 -6.17 6.13 -6.41
N THR A 199 -7.39 6.67 -6.52
CA THR A 199 -7.74 7.78 -7.41
C THR A 199 -8.10 9.00 -6.58
N PRO A 200 -7.51 10.17 -6.82
CA PRO A 200 -7.83 11.37 -6.04
C PRO A 200 -9.22 11.89 -6.44
N SER A 201 -10.04 12.24 -5.46
CA SER A 201 -11.42 12.68 -5.68
C SER A 201 -11.66 14.14 -5.27
N ARG A 202 -11.05 14.58 -4.16
CA ARG A 202 -11.16 15.96 -3.66
C ARG A 202 -10.00 16.32 -2.73
N VAL A 203 -9.87 17.62 -2.45
CA VAL A 203 -8.99 18.15 -1.41
C VAL A 203 -9.83 18.79 -0.30
N GLU A 204 -9.53 18.42 0.93
CA GLU A 204 -10.09 19.01 2.15
C GLU A 204 -9.10 20.04 2.70
N LEU A 205 -9.57 21.27 2.91
CA LEU A 205 -8.76 22.37 3.40
C LEU A 205 -9.00 22.59 4.90
N ASP A 206 -7.92 22.61 5.68
CA ASP A 206 -7.92 23.05 7.07
C ASP A 206 -7.06 24.32 7.21
N PRO A 207 -7.66 25.49 7.51
CA PRO A 207 -6.92 26.73 7.77
C PRO A 207 -5.98 26.69 8.98
N GLY A 208 -6.07 25.68 9.85
CA GLY A 208 -5.32 25.62 11.11
C GLY A 208 -5.84 26.62 12.17
N THR A 209 -7.01 27.22 11.94
CA THR A 209 -7.65 28.18 12.85
C THR A 209 -9.17 28.25 12.60
N GLY A 210 -9.94 28.51 13.66
CA GLY A 210 -11.37 28.83 13.55
C GLY A 210 -11.65 30.25 13.06
N ASP A 211 -10.62 31.11 13.03
CA ASP A 211 -10.72 32.51 12.55
C ASP A 211 -10.54 32.60 11.02
N ALA A 212 -11.15 31.68 10.26
CA ALA A 212 -11.09 31.64 8.80
C ALA A 212 -12.38 31.06 8.19
N THR A 213 -12.70 31.50 6.98
CA THR A 213 -13.75 30.90 6.14
C THR A 213 -13.09 29.96 5.13
N VAL A 214 -13.56 28.73 5.04
CA VAL A 214 -13.19 27.79 3.96
C VAL A 214 -14.18 27.94 2.82
N HIS A 215 -13.70 28.02 1.58
CA HIS A 215 -14.53 28.06 0.38
C HIS A 215 -14.63 26.65 -0.21
N ASP A 216 -15.87 26.15 -0.33
CA ASP A 216 -16.18 24.84 -0.88
C ASP A 216 -15.97 24.79 -2.41
N GLY A 217 -15.54 23.64 -2.92
CA GLY A 217 -15.38 23.40 -4.37
C GLY A 217 -14.00 22.88 -4.79
N CYS A 218 -13.23 22.33 -3.86
CA CYS A 218 -11.95 21.66 -4.10
C CYS A 218 -12.10 20.20 -4.59
N ALA A 219 -13.06 19.94 -5.48
CA ALA A 219 -13.19 18.64 -6.14
C ALA A 219 -12.16 18.51 -7.28
N VAL A 220 -11.69 17.29 -7.56
CA VAL A 220 -10.84 17.03 -8.73
C VAL A 220 -11.65 17.28 -9.99
N GLY A 221 -11.14 18.16 -10.85
CA GLY A 221 -11.75 18.57 -12.11
C GLY A 221 -11.55 17.53 -13.22
N ALA A 222 -12.23 17.75 -14.34
CA ALA A 222 -12.08 16.90 -15.53
C ALA A 222 -10.68 16.99 -16.17
N ASP A 223 -9.92 18.03 -15.83
CA ASP A 223 -8.51 18.21 -16.19
C ASP A 223 -7.54 17.47 -15.25
N GLY A 224 -8.04 16.84 -14.19
CA GLY A 224 -7.26 16.09 -13.20
C GLY A 224 -6.67 16.96 -12.09
N GLY A 225 -6.82 18.28 -12.15
CA GLY A 225 -6.36 19.21 -11.12
C GLY A 225 -7.44 19.58 -10.10
N VAL A 226 -7.08 20.36 -9.10
CA VAL A 226 -8.02 20.96 -8.14
C VAL A 226 -7.83 22.46 -8.15
N GLY A 227 -8.93 23.22 -8.19
CA GLY A 227 -8.87 24.69 -8.16
C GLY A 227 -8.19 25.29 -9.39
N ARG A 228 -7.77 26.56 -9.28
CA ARG A 228 -6.94 27.24 -10.29
C ARG A 228 -6.24 28.46 -9.68
N PRO A 229 -5.11 28.92 -10.24
CA PRO A 229 -4.49 30.16 -9.81
C PRO A 229 -5.40 31.37 -10.06
N TYR A 230 -5.26 32.37 -9.18
CA TYR A 230 -5.89 33.68 -9.35
C TYR A 230 -5.43 34.35 -10.66
N THR A 231 -6.39 34.97 -11.36
CA THR A 231 -6.12 35.84 -12.51
C THR A 231 -6.71 37.22 -12.27
N ALA A 232 -6.26 38.24 -13.00
CA ALA A 232 -6.82 39.59 -12.89
C ALA A 232 -8.33 39.66 -13.19
N ALA A 233 -8.87 38.68 -13.92
CA ALA A 233 -10.31 38.58 -14.19
C ALA A 233 -11.13 38.21 -12.94
N ASP A 234 -10.49 37.67 -11.89
CA ASP A 234 -11.12 37.22 -10.66
C ASP A 234 -11.27 38.34 -9.61
N ALA A 235 -10.89 39.57 -9.96
CA ALA A 235 -10.94 40.71 -9.05
C ALA A 235 -12.34 40.91 -8.45
N GLY A 236 -12.41 40.92 -7.12
CA GLY A 236 -13.67 41.07 -6.37
C GLY A 236 -14.51 39.80 -6.25
N THR A 237 -14.01 38.64 -6.69
CA THR A 237 -14.70 37.35 -6.60
C THR A 237 -14.02 36.43 -5.59
N ALA A 238 -14.80 35.60 -4.91
CA ALA A 238 -14.27 34.55 -4.04
C ALA A 238 -13.80 33.34 -4.85
N PRO A 239 -12.76 32.60 -4.41
CA PRO A 239 -12.33 31.36 -5.04
C PRO A 239 -13.39 30.27 -4.86
N SER A 240 -13.47 29.35 -5.82
CA SER A 240 -14.19 28.08 -5.64
C SER A 240 -13.40 27.05 -4.84
N CYS A 241 -12.08 27.18 -4.72
CA CYS A 241 -11.28 26.36 -3.83
C CYS A 241 -10.29 27.29 -3.13
N GLY A 242 -10.45 27.46 -1.82
CA GLY A 242 -9.68 28.48 -1.12
C GLY A 242 -10.05 28.69 0.34
N VAL A 243 -9.36 29.64 0.95
CA VAL A 243 -9.61 30.09 2.33
C VAL A 243 -9.59 31.61 2.43
N THR A 244 -10.26 32.18 3.43
CA THR A 244 -10.13 33.59 3.80
C THR A 244 -9.87 33.69 5.29
N TYR A 245 -8.70 34.21 5.68
CA TYR A 245 -8.34 34.42 7.07
C TYR A 245 -8.91 35.73 7.61
N HIS A 246 -9.49 35.70 8.81
CA HIS A 246 -10.09 36.87 9.47
C HIS A 246 -9.20 37.48 10.55
N ARG A 247 -8.04 36.87 10.83
CA ARG A 247 -7.13 37.31 11.88
C ARG A 247 -5.67 37.17 11.49
N ALA A 248 -4.88 38.22 11.72
CA ALA A 248 -3.44 38.24 11.48
C ALA A 248 -2.67 37.36 12.47
N THR A 249 -1.45 36.96 12.09
CA THR A 249 -0.61 36.01 12.84
C THR A 249 0.48 36.67 13.70
N HIS A 250 0.63 37.99 13.66
CA HIS A 250 1.74 38.72 14.30
C HIS A 250 1.93 38.43 15.81
N ASP A 251 0.84 38.16 16.53
CA ASP A 251 0.88 37.90 17.98
C ASP A 251 0.91 36.41 18.37
N ARG A 252 0.79 35.47 17.41
CA ARG A 252 0.59 34.04 17.70
C ARG A 252 1.41 33.07 16.85
N GLY A 253 2.18 33.56 15.88
CA GLY A 253 2.88 32.74 14.90
C GLY A 253 1.97 32.27 13.73
N PRO A 254 2.57 31.67 12.68
CA PRO A 254 1.84 31.23 11.48
C PRO A 254 0.73 30.22 11.78
N TYR A 255 -0.28 30.15 10.90
CA TYR A 255 -1.29 29.10 10.94
C TYR A 255 -0.77 27.83 10.23
N PRO A 256 -0.96 26.63 10.81
CA PRO A 256 -0.61 25.37 10.15
C PRO A 256 -1.72 24.99 9.17
N PHE A 257 -1.70 25.57 7.97
CA PHE A 257 -2.66 25.25 6.92
C PHE A 257 -2.39 23.84 6.38
N SER A 258 -3.43 23.02 6.27
CA SER A 258 -3.34 21.70 5.65
C SER A 258 -4.26 21.59 4.44
N ALA A 259 -3.75 20.93 3.40
CA ALA A 259 -4.52 20.48 2.26
C ALA A 259 -4.41 18.95 2.19
N THR A 260 -5.51 18.27 2.47
CA THR A 260 -5.58 16.80 2.52
C THR A 260 -6.29 16.28 1.29
N VAL A 261 -5.58 15.53 0.46
CA VAL A 261 -6.17 14.83 -0.69
C VAL A 261 -6.90 13.59 -0.19
N VAL A 262 -8.14 13.41 -0.64
CA VAL A 262 -8.94 12.21 -0.42
C VAL A 262 -8.84 11.33 -1.66
N TRP A 263 -8.51 10.06 -1.43
CA TRP A 263 -8.29 9.06 -2.46
C TRP A 263 -9.35 7.98 -2.36
N GLU A 264 -10.15 7.83 -3.40
CA GLU A 264 -11.06 6.70 -3.56
C GLU A 264 -10.24 5.49 -3.99
N VAL A 265 -10.37 4.37 -3.27
CA VAL A 265 -9.53 3.20 -3.52
C VAL A 265 -10.39 2.03 -3.98
N SER A 266 -9.95 1.36 -5.04
CA SER A 266 -10.59 0.16 -5.56
C SER A 266 -9.55 -0.87 -5.96
N TRP A 267 -9.97 -2.12 -6.11
CA TRP A 267 -9.10 -3.18 -6.61
C TRP A 267 -9.80 -4.07 -7.63
N GLU A 268 -8.99 -4.69 -8.47
CA GLU A 268 -9.40 -5.67 -9.47
C GLU A 268 -8.45 -6.88 -9.41
N GLY A 269 -9.03 -8.08 -9.34
CA GLY A 269 -8.33 -9.35 -9.31
C GLY A 269 -8.16 -9.96 -10.69
N SER A 270 -7.17 -10.84 -10.84
CA SER A 270 -6.94 -11.65 -12.05
C SER A 270 -8.14 -12.52 -12.47
N ASP A 271 -9.03 -12.84 -11.53
CA ASP A 271 -10.26 -13.61 -11.74
C ASP A 271 -11.48 -12.74 -12.10
N GLY A 272 -11.30 -11.42 -12.23
CA GLY A 272 -12.37 -10.44 -12.47
C GLY A 272 -13.18 -10.07 -11.23
N SER A 273 -12.79 -10.55 -10.04
CA SER A 273 -13.31 -10.03 -8.78
C SER A 273 -12.80 -8.61 -8.53
N GLY A 274 -13.51 -7.85 -7.70
CA GLY A 274 -13.11 -6.49 -7.37
C GLY A 274 -14.10 -5.80 -6.44
N ALA A 275 -13.61 -4.84 -5.68
CA ALA A 275 -14.41 -4.03 -4.77
C ALA A 275 -13.74 -2.68 -4.48
N THR A 276 -14.47 -1.81 -3.78
CA THR A 276 -13.91 -0.61 -3.16
C THR A 276 -13.24 -0.96 -1.85
N LEU A 277 -12.09 -0.36 -1.58
CA LEU A 277 -11.38 -0.39 -0.31
C LEU A 277 -11.61 0.91 0.46
N PRO A 278 -11.27 0.98 1.76
CA PRO A 278 -11.39 2.22 2.52
C PRO A 278 -10.64 3.38 1.85
N ASP A 279 -11.31 4.53 1.78
CA ASP A 279 -10.70 5.75 1.25
C ASP A 279 -9.40 6.07 1.99
N GLY A 280 -8.41 6.44 1.18
CA GLY A 280 -7.14 6.95 1.63
C GLY A 280 -7.20 8.45 1.87
N ALA A 281 -6.41 8.95 2.82
CA ALA A 281 -6.10 10.37 2.85
C ALA A 281 -4.66 10.64 3.18
N PHE A 282 -4.12 11.62 2.47
CA PHE A 282 -2.77 12.11 2.66
C PHE A 282 -2.77 13.62 2.41
N GLY A 283 -2.08 14.35 3.28
CA GLY A 283 -2.06 15.80 3.22
C GLY A 283 -0.76 16.37 3.75
N THR A 284 -0.36 17.48 3.18
CA THR A 284 0.76 18.27 3.68
C THR A 284 0.27 19.39 4.57
N THR A 285 1.16 19.84 5.46
CA THR A 285 0.95 21.04 6.26
C THR A 285 1.97 22.11 5.85
N GLN A 286 1.50 23.36 5.84
CA GLN A 286 2.34 24.52 5.59
C GLN A 286 2.01 25.71 6.46
N ASP A 287 3.07 26.38 6.90
CA ASP A 287 2.94 27.62 7.68
C ASP A 287 2.44 28.76 6.81
N VAL A 288 1.34 29.37 7.23
CA VAL A 288 0.70 30.51 6.58
C VAL A 288 0.79 31.74 7.47
N THR A 289 1.44 32.81 6.98
CA THR A 289 1.57 34.10 7.67
C THR A 289 0.54 35.08 7.12
N VAL A 290 -0.34 35.56 8.00
CA VAL A 290 -1.41 36.50 7.67
C VAL A 290 -1.10 37.88 8.24
N GLN A 291 -1.01 38.87 7.36
CA GLN A 291 -0.73 40.25 7.73
C GLN A 291 -1.99 41.10 7.67
N GLU A 292 -2.09 42.09 8.55
CA GLU A 292 -3.14 43.10 8.48
C GLU A 292 -2.69 44.26 7.60
N ILE A 293 -3.56 44.71 6.67
CA ILE A 293 -3.33 45.96 5.94
C ILE A 293 -4.12 47.04 6.64
N GLN A 294 -3.41 47.99 7.26
CA GLN A 294 -4.01 49.20 7.78
C GLN A 294 -3.78 50.36 6.83
N THR A 295 -4.86 50.90 6.28
CA THR A 295 -4.80 52.12 5.48
C THR A 295 -4.90 53.32 6.42
N ILE A 296 -3.81 54.10 6.52
CA ILE A 296 -3.85 55.40 7.17
C ILE A 296 -4.43 56.40 6.16
N VAL A 297 -5.70 56.79 6.33
CA VAL A 297 -6.26 57.93 5.61
C VAL A 297 -5.74 59.20 6.28
N ARG A 298 -4.95 59.98 5.56
CA ARG A 298 -4.55 61.34 5.97
C ARG A 298 -5.41 62.38 5.29
#